data_AF-A0A917D6K3-F1
#
_entry.id   AF-A0A917D6K3-F1
#
_cell.length_a   1.000
_cell.length_b   1.000
_cell.length_c   1.000
_cell.angle_alpha   90.00
_cell.angle_beta   90.00
_cell.angle_gamma   90.00
#
_symmetry.space_group_name_H-M   'P 1'
#
loop_
_entity.id
_entity.type
_entity.pdbx_description
1 polymer ?
#
loop_
_entity_poly.entity_id
_entity_poly.type
_entity_poly.pdbx_seq_one_letter_code
_entity_poly.pdbx_strand_id
1 'polypeptide(L)' 'MHDRNNLDNQHGELPIAKNEDVEYSEELADRDDRIAQERASAADERAEC' A
#
# COMPACT_ATOMS: atom_id res chain seq x y z
N MET A 1 21.36 -9.56 -34.56
CA MET A 1 20.12 -9.35 -33.79
C MET A 1 20.55 -9.32 -32.34
N HIS A 2 20.27 -8.24 -31.60
CA HIS A 2 20.65 -8.14 -30.18
C HIS A 2 19.52 -8.73 -29.35
N ASP A 3 19.83 -9.82 -28.65
CA ASP A 3 18.95 -10.49 -27.69
C ASP A 3 18.66 -9.55 -26.52
N ARG A 4 17.56 -8.80 -26.66
CA ARG A 4 16.85 -8.16 -25.56
C ARG A 4 16.17 -9.29 -24.80
N ASN A 5 16.76 -9.80 -23.71
CA ASN A 5 16.07 -10.52 -22.63
C ASN A 5 17.08 -11.17 -21.67
N ASN A 6 17.87 -10.36 -20.95
CA ASN A 6 18.70 -10.93 -19.87
C ASN A 6 18.86 -9.99 -18.65
N LEU A 7 17.86 -9.15 -18.38
CA LEU A 7 17.84 -8.26 -17.21
C LEU A 7 16.93 -8.76 -16.08
N ASP A 8 16.14 -9.81 -16.31
CA ASP A 8 15.08 -10.22 -15.38
C ASP A 8 15.57 -10.97 -14.13
N ASN A 9 16.84 -11.38 -14.09
CA ASN A 9 17.37 -12.28 -13.05
C ASN A 9 18.38 -11.64 -12.08
N GLN A 10 18.52 -10.31 -12.07
CA GLN A 10 19.42 -9.61 -11.12
C GLN A 10 18.72 -9.08 -9.86
N HIS A 11 17.39 -9.23 -9.78
CA HIS A 11 16.62 -8.95 -8.57
C HIS A 11 16.61 -10.23 -7.72
N GLY A 12 17.77 -10.57 -7.14
CA GLY A 12 17.84 -11.63 -6.14
C GLY A 12 16.75 -11.39 -5.10
N GLU A 13 15.94 -12.43 -4.84
CA GLU A 13 14.73 -12.42 -4.01
C GLU A 13 14.72 -11.27 -3.00
N LEU A 14 14.13 -10.14 -3.40
CA LEU A 14 14.01 -9.00 -2.50
C LEU A 14 13.10 -9.46 -1.37
N PRO A 15 13.46 -9.18 -0.09
CA PRO A 15 12.64 -9.59 1.02
C PRO A 15 11.26 -8.94 0.86
N ILE A 16 10.26 -9.77 0.55
CA ILE A 16 8.86 -9.36 0.53
C ILE A 16 8.49 -9.20 1.99
N ALA A 17 8.29 -7.95 2.43
CA ALA A 17 7.76 -7.67 3.75
C ALA A 17 6.43 -8.42 3.88
N LYS A 18 6.34 -9.28 4.90
CA LYS A 18 5.06 -9.88 5.26
C LYS A 18 4.18 -8.76 5.78
N ASN A 19 2.90 -8.80 5.46
CA ASN A 19 1.92 -7.89 6.04
C ASN A 19 1.78 -8.27 7.51
N GLU A 20 2.70 -7.81 8.34
CA GLU A 20 2.58 -7.82 9.80
C GLU A 20 1.43 -6.86 10.14
N ASP A 21 0.57 -7.22 11.09
CA ASP A 21 -0.59 -6.40 11.45
C ASP A 21 -0.12 -5.06 12.01
N VAL A 22 -0.04 -4.05 11.14
CA VAL A 22 0.34 -2.68 11.50
C VAL A 22 -0.92 -1.96 12.00
N GLU A 23 -0.95 -1.69 13.29
CA GLU A 23 -2.02 -0.90 13.91
C GLU A 23 -1.92 0.58 13.48
N TYR A 24 -3.06 1.19 13.19
CA TYR A 24 -3.13 2.60 12.85
C TYR A 24 -2.74 3.48 14.05
N SER A 25 -1.85 4.45 13.82
CA SER A 25 -1.43 5.43 14.81
C SER A 25 -1.74 6.85 14.34
N GLU A 26 -2.64 7.54 15.03
CA GLU A 26 -3.10 8.89 14.68
C GLU A 26 -1.99 9.97 14.82
N GLU A 27 -1.02 9.75 15.71
CA GLU A 27 0.13 10.64 15.92
C GLU A 27 1.13 10.57 14.75
N LEU A 28 1.27 9.39 14.14
CA LEU A 28 2.11 9.17 12.97
C LEU A 28 1.39 9.47 11.66
N ALA A 29 0.05 9.51 11.69
CA ALA A 29 -0.78 9.80 10.53
C ALA A 29 -0.57 11.26 10.07
N ASP A 30 -0.22 11.40 8.80
CA ASP A 30 -0.15 12.72 8.19
C ASP A 30 -1.54 13.24 7.82
N ARG A 31 -1.59 14.43 7.21
CA ARG A 31 -2.86 15.05 6.85
C ARG A 31 -3.62 14.23 5.80
N ASP A 32 -2.90 13.59 4.89
CA ASP A 32 -3.50 12.85 3.78
C ASP A 32 -4.05 11.50 4.26
N ASP A 33 -3.37 10.86 5.23
CA ASP A 33 -3.87 9.67 5.93
C ASP A 33 -5.24 9.92 6.58
N ARG A 34 -5.38 11.06 7.27
CA ARG A 34 -6.66 11.44 7.91
C ARG A 34 -7.77 11.68 6.89
N ILE A 35 -7.46 12.32 5.77
CA ILE A 35 -8.43 12.56 4.69
C ILE A 35 -8.85 11.23 4.04
N ALA A 36 -7.92 10.30 3.87
CA ALA A 36 -8.22 8.97 3.35
C ALA A 36 -9.17 8.23 4.30
N GLN A 37 -8.92 8.27 5.61
CA GLN A 37 -9.78 7.67 6.62
C GLN A 37 -11.20 8.26 6.63
N GLU A 38 -11.31 9.59 6.57
CA GLU A 38 -12.60 10.30 6.53
C GLU A 38 -13.40 9.92 5.26
N ARG A 39 -12.72 9.84 4.11
CA ARG A 39 -13.34 9.44 2.85
C ARG A 39 -13.81 7.99 2.86
N ALA A 40 -13.03 7.09 3.47
CA ALA A 40 -13.39 5.70 3.64
C ALA A 40 -14.65 5.57 4.49
N SER A 41 -14.66 6.20 5.68
CA SER A 41 -15.83 6.20 6.58
C SER A 41 -17.09 6.73 5.89
N ALA A 42 -16.99 7.86 5.18
CA ALA A 42 -18.12 8.43 4.46
C ALA A 42 -18.58 7.58 3.27
N ALA A 43 -17.71 6.73 2.70
CA ALA A 43 -18.09 5.79 1.66
C ALA A 43 -18.84 4.59 2.24
N ASP A 44 -18.37 4.07 3.37
CA ASP A 44 -19.01 2.96 4.09
C ASP A 44 -20.42 3.37 4.54
N GLU A 45 -20.58 4.56 5.12
CA GLU A 45 -21.90 5.12 5.49
C GLU A 45 -22.88 5.19 4.30
N ARG A 46 -22.38 5.50 3.09
CA ARG A 46 -23.19 5.50 1.86
C ARG A 46 -23.48 4.10 1.34
N ALA A 47 -22.58 3.15 1.58
CA ALA A 47 -22.74 1.77 1.12
C ALA A 47 -23.73 0.98 2.00
N GLU A 48 -23.94 1.41 3.24
CA GLU A 48 -24.88 0.80 4.19
C GLU A 48 -26.35 1.23 4.02
N CYS A 49 -26.68 2.19 3.14
CA CYS A 49 -28.05 2.70 2.93
C CYS A 49 -28.76 2.19 1.65
#